data_AF-A0A841DXX5-F1
#
_entry.id   AF-A0A841DXX5-F1
#
_cell.length_a   1.000
_cell.length_b   1.000
_cell.length_c   1.000
_cell.angle_alpha   90.00
_cell.angle_beta   90.00
_cell.angle_gamma   90.00
#
_symmetry.space_group_name_H-M   'P 1'
#
loop_
_entity.id
_entity.type
_entity.pdbx_description
1 polymer ?
#
loop_
_entity_poly.entity_id
_entity_poly.type
_entity_poly.pdbx_seq_one_letter_code
_entity_poly.pdbx_strand_id
1 'polypeptide(L)'
;MDEFSVLTLGFDVPGNNPDWPLVTILVDGKNPFAKVAPDWQGFDPADLFGPPRPAGPASRSTSAPSRTPVRRPLVPVLPGGHRAAVYRCSCGEPGCGVIAPLIVASPDHARISWVDFRDYTGVFDAPLAPAAADYGGTPWPLPDLHFARDQYLREVRRATDDRSWETPRRRTARFLEAHLRPRGPVLPPGLTLNWIVPAWERPGMLLSFEQPPANVPVQQLLLLNSSEPDPAEAAADMAARFFSVSPEDWVREFGY
;
A
#
# COMPACT_ATOMS: atom_id res chain seq x y z
N MET A 1 6.05 -29.48 20.74
CA MET A 1 5.90 -28.02 20.76
C MET A 1 6.12 -27.58 19.34
N ASP A 2 5.10 -27.02 18.68
CA ASP A 2 5.30 -26.41 17.37
C ASP A 2 6.27 -25.24 17.57
N GLU A 3 7.40 -25.29 16.88
CA GLU A 3 8.40 -24.23 16.93
C GLU A 3 7.83 -23.01 16.20
N PHE A 4 7.78 -21.86 16.87
CA PHE A 4 7.36 -20.61 16.24
C PHE A 4 8.48 -20.05 15.39
N SER A 5 8.18 -19.72 14.14
CA SER A 5 9.07 -18.93 13.31
C SER A 5 9.13 -17.47 13.78
N VAL A 6 10.22 -16.81 13.42
CA VAL A 6 10.46 -15.38 13.64
C VAL A 6 10.23 -14.63 12.34
N LEU A 7 9.27 -13.71 12.33
CA LEU A 7 9.07 -12.78 11.22
C LEU A 7 10.04 -11.60 11.31
N THR A 8 10.67 -11.24 10.20
CA THR A 8 11.39 -9.98 10.02
C THR A 8 10.94 -9.32 8.72
N LEU A 9 10.57 -8.04 8.80
CA LEU A 9 10.10 -7.20 7.70
C LEU A 9 11.14 -6.13 7.41
N GLY A 10 11.60 -6.03 6.18
CA GLY A 10 12.52 -4.98 5.74
C GLY A 10 12.00 -4.32 4.48
N PHE A 11 12.89 -3.58 3.83
CA PHE A 11 12.68 -3.14 2.46
C PHE A 11 14.00 -3.21 1.69
N ASP A 12 13.88 -3.27 0.38
CA ASP A 12 14.98 -3.13 -0.56
C ASP A 12 14.61 -2.14 -1.67
N VAL A 13 15.60 -1.60 -2.37
CA VAL A 13 15.42 -0.62 -3.45
C VAL A 13 15.91 -1.24 -4.75
N PRO A 14 15.04 -1.94 -5.50
CA PRO A 14 15.44 -2.51 -6.78
C PRO A 14 15.71 -1.40 -7.82
N GLY A 15 16.68 -1.62 -8.71
CA GLY A 15 16.86 -0.80 -9.91
C GLY A 15 17.34 0.63 -9.68
N ASN A 16 18.02 0.92 -8.56
CA ASN A 16 18.57 2.23 -8.21
C ASN A 16 17.55 3.38 -8.10
N ASN A 17 16.25 3.10 -8.00
CA ASN A 17 15.24 4.13 -7.82
C ASN A 17 14.75 4.19 -6.36
N PRO A 18 15.30 5.09 -5.52
CA PRO A 18 14.97 5.15 -4.09
C PRO A 18 13.50 5.51 -3.82
N ASP A 19 12.78 6.02 -4.81
CA ASP A 19 11.35 6.32 -4.68
C ASP A 19 10.45 5.09 -4.80
N TRP A 20 11.00 3.90 -5.09
CA TRP A 20 10.24 2.66 -5.29
C TRP A 20 10.81 1.49 -4.45
N PRO A 21 10.86 1.64 -3.12
CA PRO A 21 11.25 0.55 -2.25
C PRO A 21 10.19 -0.54 -2.25
N LEU A 22 10.60 -1.79 -2.06
CA LEU A 22 9.71 -2.94 -1.93
C LEU A 22 9.96 -3.65 -0.62
N VAL A 23 8.90 -4.13 0.02
CA VAL A 23 8.99 -4.87 1.28
C VAL A 23 9.76 -6.19 1.08
N THR A 24 10.66 -6.48 2.00
CA THR A 24 11.33 -7.77 2.10
C THR A 24 10.74 -8.55 3.28
N ILE A 25 10.36 -9.79 3.06
CA ILE A 25 9.83 -10.67 4.11
C ILE A 25 10.81 -11.79 4.38
N LEU A 26 11.28 -11.89 5.61
CA LEU A 26 12.14 -12.96 6.08
C LEU A 26 11.45 -13.73 7.20
N VAL A 27 11.57 -15.05 7.13
CA VAL A 27 11.08 -16.00 8.12
C VAL A 27 12.30 -16.80 8.55
N ASP A 28 12.64 -16.71 9.83
CA ASP A 28 13.87 -17.30 10.39
C ASP A 28 15.12 -16.86 9.61
N GLY A 29 15.14 -15.59 9.19
CA GLY A 29 16.22 -14.95 8.45
C GLY A 29 16.28 -15.29 6.95
N LYS A 30 15.30 -15.99 6.38
CA LYS A 30 15.29 -16.41 4.97
C LYS A 30 14.03 -15.94 4.26
N ASN A 31 14.13 -15.63 2.97
CA ASN A 31 12.94 -15.40 2.14
C ASN A 31 12.21 -16.74 1.93
N PRO A 32 10.99 -16.93 2.46
CA PRO A 32 10.26 -18.19 2.36
C PRO A 32 9.80 -18.51 0.93
N PHE A 33 9.77 -17.50 0.04
CA PHE A 33 9.20 -17.61 -1.32
C PHE A 33 10.25 -17.90 -2.40
N ALA A 34 11.55 -17.75 -2.08
CA ALA A 34 12.63 -17.78 -3.06
C ALA A 34 12.70 -19.06 -3.91
N LYS A 35 12.19 -20.20 -3.40
CA LYS A 35 12.19 -21.47 -4.14
C LYS A 35 11.05 -21.62 -5.15
N VAL A 36 9.89 -21.01 -4.86
CA VAL A 36 8.68 -21.15 -5.69
C VAL A 36 8.51 -19.96 -6.63
N ALA A 37 9.10 -18.83 -6.27
CA ALA A 37 8.95 -17.56 -6.98
C ALA A 37 10.21 -16.69 -6.79
N PRO A 38 11.37 -17.10 -7.38
CA PRO A 38 12.68 -16.49 -7.09
C PRO A 38 12.76 -15.00 -7.45
N ASP A 39 12.10 -14.59 -8.53
CA ASP A 39 12.18 -13.21 -9.02
C ASP A 39 11.10 -12.31 -8.41
N TRP A 40 10.12 -12.88 -7.71
CA TRP A 40 8.97 -12.15 -7.20
C TRP A 40 9.36 -11.25 -6.03
N GLN A 41 8.65 -10.14 -5.89
CA GLN A 41 9.05 -9.04 -5.03
C GLN A 41 7.90 -8.62 -4.13
N GLY A 42 8.21 -7.93 -3.03
CA GLY A 42 7.19 -7.40 -2.15
C GLY A 42 6.37 -6.25 -2.76
N PHE A 43 5.40 -5.79 -1.99
CA PHE A 43 4.64 -4.58 -2.29
C PHE A 43 5.39 -3.33 -1.83
N ASP A 44 4.90 -2.17 -2.26
CA ASP A 44 5.30 -0.89 -1.70
C ASP A 44 5.05 -0.87 -0.17
N PRO A 45 6.02 -0.46 0.67
CA PRO A 45 5.85 -0.35 2.11
C PRO A 45 4.61 0.45 2.56
N ALA A 46 4.21 1.48 1.82
CA ALA A 46 3.04 2.29 2.13
C ALA A 46 1.74 1.47 2.04
N ASP A 47 1.65 0.57 1.07
CA ASP A 47 0.48 -0.27 0.86
C ASP A 47 0.37 -1.38 1.91
N LEU A 48 1.52 -1.98 2.27
CA LEU A 48 1.54 -3.14 3.16
C LEU A 48 1.47 -2.77 4.65
N PHE A 49 2.06 -1.63 5.04
CA PHE A 49 2.09 -1.18 6.44
C PHE A 49 1.05 -0.11 6.75
N GLY A 50 0.52 0.55 5.72
CA GLY A 50 -0.45 1.63 5.84
C GLY A 50 0.17 2.95 6.32
N PRO A 51 -0.67 3.97 6.56
CA PRO A 51 -0.21 5.26 7.05
C PRO A 51 0.36 5.16 8.48
N PRO A 52 1.34 6.03 8.82
CA PRO A 52 1.83 6.13 10.19
C PRO A 52 0.68 6.50 11.13
N ARG A 53 0.76 6.02 12.37
CA ARG A 53 -0.22 6.40 13.39
C ARG A 53 -0.13 7.92 13.60
N PRO A 54 -1.26 8.65 13.69
CA PRO A 54 -1.21 10.07 14.01
C PRO A 54 -0.49 10.26 15.36
N ALA A 55 0.51 11.14 15.38
CA ALA A 55 1.22 11.51 16.58
C ALA A 55 0.31 12.41 17.44
N GLY A 56 -0.33 11.84 18.44
CA GLY A 56 -1.12 12.59 19.42
C GLY A 56 -1.79 11.68 20.45
N PRO A 57 -2.07 12.18 21.67
CA PRO A 57 -2.98 11.51 22.59
C PRO A 57 -4.31 11.36 21.85
N ALA A 58 -5.00 10.22 22.03
CA ALA A 58 -6.25 9.89 21.36
C ALA A 58 -7.23 11.07 21.41
N SER A 59 -7.20 11.93 20.39
CA SER A 59 -8.04 13.10 20.32
C SER A 59 -9.42 12.56 20.02
N ARG A 60 -10.35 12.80 20.95
CA ARG A 60 -11.78 12.58 20.77
C ARG A 60 -12.26 13.59 19.73
N SER A 61 -11.92 13.35 18.47
CA SER A 61 -12.53 14.05 17.35
C SER A 61 -13.93 13.49 17.15
N THR A 62 -14.93 14.32 17.38
CA THR A 62 -16.35 14.03 17.17
C THR A 62 -16.80 14.27 15.73
N SER A 63 -15.87 14.45 14.79
CA SER A 63 -16.19 14.41 13.36
C SER A 63 -16.37 12.96 12.91
N ALA A 64 -17.48 12.70 12.22
CA ALA A 64 -17.86 11.38 11.74
C ALA A 64 -16.67 10.67 11.07
N PRO A 65 -16.41 9.39 11.41
CA PRO A 65 -15.26 8.69 10.87
C PRO A 65 -15.38 8.60 9.35
N SER A 66 -14.31 8.99 8.66
CA SER A 66 -14.06 8.52 7.30
C SER A 66 -14.25 7.00 7.31
N ARG A 67 -15.20 6.50 6.53
CA ARG A 67 -15.67 5.10 6.53
C ARG A 67 -14.65 4.10 5.99
N THR A 68 -13.43 4.52 5.71
CA THR A 68 -12.37 3.65 5.22
C THR A 68 -11.49 3.28 6.41
N PRO A 69 -11.62 2.07 6.99
CA PRO A 69 -10.73 1.63 8.06
C PRO A 69 -9.29 1.70 7.55
N VAL A 70 -8.37 2.15 8.41
CA VAL A 70 -6.93 2.07 8.15
C VAL A 70 -6.61 0.58 8.00
N ARG A 71 -6.49 0.12 6.77
CA ARG A 71 -6.26 -1.28 6.45
C ARG A 71 -4.79 -1.57 6.74
N ARG A 72 -4.53 -2.51 7.64
CA ARG A 72 -3.20 -3.06 7.92
C ARG A 72 -3.19 -4.49 7.40
N PRO A 73 -2.76 -4.71 6.14
CA PRO A 73 -2.82 -6.01 5.49
C PRO A 73 -2.25 -7.18 6.31
N LEU A 74 -1.25 -6.92 7.15
CA LEU A 74 -0.61 -7.97 7.95
C LEU A 74 -1.27 -8.18 9.33
N VAL A 75 -2.23 -7.37 9.76
CA VAL A 75 -2.87 -7.53 11.08
C VAL A 75 -4.23 -8.18 10.93
N PRO A 76 -4.44 -9.42 11.42
CA PRO A 76 -5.75 -10.06 11.37
C PRO A 76 -6.73 -9.32 12.28
N VAL A 77 -7.66 -8.58 11.69
CA VAL A 77 -8.68 -7.78 12.40
C VAL A 77 -10.08 -8.40 12.36
N LEU A 78 -10.30 -9.40 11.49
CA LEU A 78 -11.60 -10.06 11.32
C LEU A 78 -11.64 -11.42 12.03
N PRO A 79 -12.80 -11.81 12.61
CA PRO A 79 -13.03 -13.20 13.02
C PRO A 79 -12.85 -14.13 11.82
N GLY A 80 -11.95 -15.11 11.92
CA GLY A 80 -11.61 -16.02 10.82
C GLY A 80 -10.45 -15.55 9.93
N GLY A 81 -9.82 -14.41 10.24
CA GLY A 81 -8.68 -13.89 9.48
C GLY A 81 -9.06 -13.24 8.15
N HIS A 82 -8.06 -12.95 7.33
CA HIS A 82 -8.26 -12.40 6.00
C HIS A 82 -7.10 -12.76 5.08
N ARG A 83 -7.35 -12.72 3.77
CA ARG A 83 -6.31 -12.95 2.77
C ARG A 83 -5.60 -11.65 2.42
N ALA A 84 -4.27 -11.68 2.42
CA ALA A 84 -3.46 -10.53 2.04
C ALA A 84 -2.35 -10.97 1.08
N ALA A 85 -2.22 -10.30 -0.06
CA ALA A 85 -1.09 -10.47 -0.96
C ALA A 85 0.15 -9.83 -0.31
N VAL A 86 1.22 -10.62 -0.20
CA VAL A 86 2.47 -10.19 0.45
C VAL A 86 3.60 -10.01 -0.56
N TYR A 87 3.58 -10.76 -1.66
CA TYR A 87 4.50 -10.65 -2.81
C TYR A 87 3.68 -10.60 -4.10
N ARG A 88 4.25 -9.99 -5.14
CA ARG A 88 3.70 -9.89 -6.50
C ARG A 88 4.72 -10.33 -7.55
N CYS A 89 4.20 -10.68 -8.73
CA CYS A 89 5.02 -10.97 -9.90
C CYS A 89 5.96 -9.79 -10.22
N SER A 90 7.18 -10.10 -10.67
CA SER A 90 8.24 -9.13 -10.93
C SER A 90 8.05 -8.27 -12.18
N CYS A 91 7.04 -8.57 -13.00
CA CYS A 91 6.72 -7.80 -14.19
C CYS A 91 6.19 -6.39 -13.89
N GLY A 92 5.97 -6.03 -12.61
CA GLY A 92 5.55 -4.69 -12.19
C GLY A 92 4.06 -4.39 -12.41
N GLU A 93 3.39 -5.17 -13.25
CA GLU A 93 1.96 -5.04 -13.53
C GLU A 93 1.08 -5.55 -12.37
N PRO A 94 0.18 -4.71 -11.83
CA PRO A 94 -0.87 -5.14 -10.91
C PRO A 94 -1.67 -6.32 -11.48
N GLY A 95 -2.05 -7.26 -10.63
CA GLY A 95 -2.88 -8.40 -11.03
C GLY A 95 -2.20 -9.49 -11.87
N CYS A 96 -0.90 -9.44 -12.18
CA CYS A 96 -0.26 -10.52 -12.95
C CYS A 96 -0.12 -11.83 -12.15
N GLY A 97 0.08 -11.73 -10.84
CA GLY A 97 0.18 -12.87 -9.92
C GLY A 97 0.58 -12.39 -8.52
N VAL A 98 0.19 -13.13 -7.49
CA VAL A 98 0.47 -12.81 -6.08
C VAL A 98 0.78 -14.04 -5.23
N ILE A 99 1.49 -13.83 -4.14
CA ILE A 99 1.54 -14.81 -3.05
C ILE A 99 0.66 -14.25 -1.96
N ALA A 100 -0.51 -14.86 -1.76
CA ALA A 100 -1.53 -14.35 -0.86
C ALA A 100 -1.92 -15.41 0.20
N PRO A 101 -1.25 -15.46 1.36
CA PRO A 101 -1.69 -16.28 2.49
C PRO A 101 -3.03 -15.82 3.06
N LEU A 102 -3.76 -16.76 3.64
CA LEU A 102 -4.78 -16.49 4.63
C LEU A 102 -4.08 -16.24 5.98
N ILE A 103 -4.20 -15.02 6.51
CA ILE A 103 -3.61 -14.60 7.77
C ILE A 103 -4.65 -14.73 8.87
N VAL A 104 -4.40 -15.62 9.83
CA VAL A 104 -5.35 -15.95 10.91
C VAL A 104 -4.70 -15.83 12.29
N ALA A 105 -5.45 -15.32 13.26
CA ALA A 105 -5.11 -15.45 14.67
C ALA A 105 -5.72 -16.74 15.23
N SER A 106 -4.98 -17.44 16.09
CA SER A 106 -5.54 -18.58 16.83
C SER A 106 -6.64 -18.13 17.81
N PRO A 107 -7.59 -19.02 18.18
CA PRO A 107 -8.67 -18.68 19.11
C PRO A 107 -8.20 -18.22 20.49
N ASP A 108 -7.07 -18.73 20.96
CA ASP A 108 -6.43 -18.33 22.22
C ASP A 108 -5.59 -17.04 22.09
N HIS A 109 -5.52 -16.47 20.89
CA HIS A 109 -4.70 -15.32 20.54
C HIS A 109 -3.21 -15.47 20.88
N ALA A 110 -2.66 -16.68 20.98
CA ALA A 110 -1.24 -16.90 21.20
C ALA A 110 -0.42 -16.91 19.90
N ARG A 111 -1.06 -17.24 18.76
CA ARG A 111 -0.40 -17.51 17.48
C ARG A 111 -1.03 -16.71 16.34
N ILE A 112 -0.19 -16.22 15.43
CA ILE A 112 -0.59 -15.80 14.09
C ILE A 112 -0.10 -16.86 13.11
N SER A 113 -0.94 -17.28 12.16
CA SER A 113 -0.56 -18.23 11.11
C SER A 113 -0.81 -17.66 9.73
N TRP A 114 0.12 -17.93 8.81
CA TRP A 114 -0.07 -17.75 7.39
C TRP A 114 -0.26 -19.12 6.78
N VAL A 115 -1.45 -19.37 6.26
CA VAL A 115 -1.87 -20.68 5.75
C VAL A 115 -2.49 -20.53 4.37
N ASP A 116 -2.66 -21.64 3.65
CA ASP A 116 -3.37 -21.69 2.37
C ASP A 116 -2.90 -20.59 1.40
N PHE A 117 -1.59 -20.56 1.13
CA PHE A 117 -0.99 -19.62 0.18
C PHE A 117 -1.58 -19.84 -1.21
N ARG A 118 -2.04 -18.76 -1.86
CA ARG A 118 -2.64 -18.82 -3.19
C ARG A 118 -2.12 -17.75 -4.12
N ASP A 119 -2.13 -18.08 -5.40
CA ASP A 119 -1.92 -17.21 -6.53
C ASP A 119 -3.25 -16.75 -7.12
N TYR A 120 -3.28 -15.48 -7.51
CA TYR A 120 -4.42 -14.86 -8.16
C TYR A 120 -3.95 -13.96 -9.29
N THR A 121 -4.59 -14.12 -10.44
CA THR A 121 -4.45 -13.22 -11.59
C THR A 121 -5.70 -12.34 -11.69
N GLY A 122 -5.52 -11.02 -11.79
CA GLY A 122 -6.59 -10.03 -11.98
C GLY A 122 -7.44 -9.73 -10.74
N VAL A 123 -7.02 -10.16 -9.53
CA VAL A 123 -7.80 -9.98 -8.29
C VAL A 123 -7.17 -8.96 -7.35
N PHE A 124 -5.85 -8.94 -7.24
CA PHE A 124 -5.13 -8.07 -6.31
C PHE A 124 -4.43 -6.93 -7.05
N ASP A 125 -5.03 -5.74 -6.97
CA ASP A 125 -4.40 -4.47 -7.38
C ASP A 125 -3.69 -3.77 -6.19
N ALA A 126 -3.94 -4.26 -4.98
CA ALA A 126 -3.32 -3.84 -3.72
C ALA A 126 -3.18 -5.06 -2.80
N PRO A 127 -2.45 -4.99 -1.66
CA PRO A 127 -2.28 -6.11 -0.75
C PRO A 127 -3.58 -6.72 -0.21
N LEU A 128 -4.69 -5.99 -0.25
CA LEU A 128 -6.01 -6.50 0.13
C LEU A 128 -7.00 -6.35 -1.02
N ALA A 129 -7.71 -7.43 -1.33
CA ALA A 129 -8.78 -7.44 -2.30
C ALA A 129 -10.02 -8.11 -1.68
N PRO A 130 -11.09 -7.37 -1.36
CA PRO A 130 -12.33 -7.97 -0.84
C PRO A 130 -12.88 -9.07 -1.76
N ALA A 131 -12.76 -8.88 -3.08
CA ALA A 131 -13.19 -9.83 -4.09
C ALA A 131 -12.44 -11.16 -4.03
N ALA A 132 -11.27 -11.25 -3.38
CA ALA A 132 -10.53 -12.51 -3.25
C ALA A 132 -11.33 -13.60 -2.51
N ALA A 133 -12.34 -13.24 -1.71
CA ALA A 133 -13.25 -14.21 -1.09
C ALA A 133 -14.12 -14.96 -2.13
N ASP A 134 -14.35 -14.35 -3.29
CA ASP A 134 -15.21 -14.88 -4.35
C ASP A 134 -14.43 -15.77 -5.35
N TYR A 135 -13.10 -15.84 -5.24
CA TYR A 135 -12.22 -16.58 -6.13
C TYR A 135 -11.43 -17.68 -5.41
N GLY A 136 -11.32 -18.85 -6.04
CA GLY A 136 -10.61 -20.01 -5.50
C GLY A 136 -9.17 -20.13 -5.99
N GLY A 137 -8.36 -19.05 -5.90
CA GLY A 137 -7.02 -18.92 -6.51
C GLY A 137 -6.10 -20.15 -6.40
N THR A 138 -5.10 -20.26 -7.27
CA THR A 138 -4.27 -21.46 -7.42
C THR A 138 -3.38 -21.69 -6.19
N PRO A 139 -3.37 -22.86 -5.54
CA PRO A 139 -2.52 -23.09 -4.37
C PRO A 139 -1.01 -23.01 -4.69
N TRP A 140 -0.25 -22.38 -3.79
CA TRP A 140 1.21 -22.46 -3.77
C TRP A 140 1.66 -23.67 -2.93
N PRO A 141 2.73 -24.39 -3.33
CA PRO A 141 3.32 -25.46 -2.53
C PRO A 141 4.23 -24.88 -1.44
N LEU A 142 3.67 -24.00 -0.60
CA LEU A 142 4.35 -23.38 0.54
C LEU A 142 3.82 -24.01 1.84
N PRO A 143 4.69 -24.27 2.83
CA PRO A 143 4.25 -24.74 4.13
C PRO A 143 3.50 -23.62 4.87
N ASP A 144 2.62 -24.03 5.79
CA ASP A 144 2.05 -23.11 6.75
C ASP A 144 3.15 -22.51 7.62
N LEU A 145 3.03 -21.21 7.92
CA LEU A 145 3.96 -20.49 8.78
C LEU A 145 3.25 -20.08 10.06
N HIS A 146 3.91 -20.29 11.19
CA HIS A 146 3.34 -20.05 12.50
C HIS A 146 4.25 -19.14 13.31
N PHE A 147 3.68 -18.06 13.85
CA PHE A 147 4.41 -17.04 14.59
C PHE A 147 3.83 -16.88 15.98
N ALA A 148 4.69 -16.67 16.97
CA ALA A 148 4.25 -16.18 18.27
C ALA A 148 3.63 -14.79 18.07
N ARG A 149 2.37 -14.60 18.49
CA ARG A 149 1.61 -13.38 18.17
C ARG A 149 2.32 -12.11 18.62
N ASP A 150 2.91 -12.13 19.81
CA ASP A 150 3.59 -10.95 20.35
C ASP A 150 4.83 -10.58 19.54
N GLN A 151 5.59 -11.55 19.04
CA GLN A 151 6.74 -11.29 18.16
C GLN A 151 6.25 -10.71 16.83
N TYR A 152 5.26 -11.35 16.21
CA TYR A 152 4.68 -10.93 14.94
C TYR A 152 4.16 -9.49 14.98
N LEU A 153 3.32 -9.16 15.98
CA LEU A 153 2.71 -7.83 16.09
C LEU A 153 3.73 -6.74 16.45
N ARG A 154 4.76 -7.07 17.25
CA ARG A 154 5.87 -6.13 17.50
C ARG A 154 6.62 -5.83 16.22
N GLU A 155 6.89 -6.84 15.40
CA GLU A 155 7.61 -6.64 14.14
C GLU A 155 6.79 -5.84 13.13
N VAL A 156 5.52 -6.19 12.93
CA VAL A 156 4.61 -5.43 12.05
C VAL A 156 4.54 -3.97 12.51
N ARG A 157 4.45 -3.72 13.82
CA ARG A 157 4.48 -2.36 14.36
C ARG A 157 5.81 -1.66 14.09
N ARG A 158 6.94 -2.31 14.37
CA ARG A 158 8.28 -1.75 14.12
C ARG A 158 8.42 -1.35 12.65
N ALA A 159 8.06 -2.22 11.72
CA ALA A 159 8.12 -1.95 10.28
C ALA A 159 7.14 -0.85 9.84
N THR A 160 5.97 -0.75 10.48
CA THR A 160 5.02 0.36 10.22
C THR A 160 5.56 1.70 10.69
N ASP A 161 6.22 1.72 11.85
CA ASP A 161 6.79 2.92 12.46
C ASP A 161 8.12 3.33 11.77
N ASP A 162 8.83 2.37 11.15
CA ASP A 162 10.03 2.61 10.35
C ASP A 162 9.67 3.23 8.99
N ARG A 163 10.06 4.50 8.83
CA ARG A 163 9.88 5.29 7.60
C ARG A 163 11.20 5.61 6.92
N SER A 164 12.27 4.88 7.24
CA SER A 164 13.60 5.09 6.63
C SER A 164 13.62 4.87 5.12
N TRP A 165 12.63 4.17 4.57
CA TRP A 165 12.39 4.01 3.13
C TRP A 165 11.76 5.22 2.45
N GLU A 166 11.25 6.21 3.20
CA GLU A 166 10.51 7.33 2.66
C GLU A 166 11.44 8.48 2.25
N THR A 167 11.74 8.59 0.96
CA THR A 167 12.50 9.71 0.39
C THR A 167 11.78 11.05 0.60
N PRO A 168 12.47 12.20 0.42
CA PRO A 168 11.79 13.50 0.37
C PRO A 168 10.61 13.54 -0.60
N ARG A 169 10.76 12.96 -1.80
CA ARG A 169 9.69 12.93 -2.82
C ARG A 169 8.49 12.08 -2.38
N ARG A 170 8.73 10.91 -1.76
CA ARG A 170 7.64 10.09 -1.19
C ARG A 170 6.93 10.80 -0.03
N ARG A 171 7.66 11.55 0.81
CA ARG A 171 7.05 12.41 1.83
C ARG A 171 6.17 13.49 1.21
N THR A 172 6.62 14.14 0.12
CA THR A 172 5.80 15.11 -0.64
C THR A 172 4.52 14.46 -1.15
N ALA A 173 4.60 13.28 -1.79
CA ALA A 173 3.43 12.57 -2.29
C ALA A 173 2.41 12.29 -1.17
N ARG A 174 2.86 11.78 -0.01
CA ARG A 174 1.99 11.52 1.14
C ARG A 174 1.35 12.79 1.71
N PHE A 175 2.11 13.87 1.83
CA PHE A 175 1.55 15.15 2.30
C PHE A 175 0.55 15.73 1.30
N LEU A 176 0.85 15.64 0.00
CA LEU A 176 -0.06 16.07 -1.06
C LEU A 176 -1.37 15.26 -1.01
N GLU A 177 -1.28 13.94 -0.83
CA GLU A 177 -2.44 13.07 -0.68
C GLU A 177 -3.29 13.48 0.54
N ALA A 178 -2.64 13.82 1.66
CA ALA A 178 -3.31 14.33 2.86
C ALA A 178 -4.01 15.68 2.63
N HIS A 179 -3.50 16.53 1.72
CA HIS A 179 -4.18 17.77 1.33
C HIS A 179 -5.36 17.52 0.39
N LEU A 180 -5.25 16.57 -0.54
CA LEU A 180 -6.24 16.36 -1.59
C LEU A 180 -7.41 15.46 -1.15
N ARG A 181 -7.16 14.33 -0.49
CA ARG A 181 -8.21 13.34 -0.15
C ARG A 181 -9.37 13.89 0.70
N PRO A 182 -9.15 14.71 1.76
CA PRO A 182 -10.25 15.27 2.55
C PRO A 182 -11.16 16.22 1.77
N ARG A 183 -10.69 16.77 0.64
CA ARG A 183 -11.39 17.75 -0.19
C ARG A 183 -12.11 17.15 -1.38
N GLY A 184 -12.29 15.82 -1.41
CA GLY A 184 -13.02 15.07 -2.44
C GLY A 184 -14.20 15.78 -3.16
N PRO A 185 -15.07 16.58 -2.50
CA PRO A 185 -16.13 17.33 -3.19
C PRO A 185 -15.70 18.44 -4.17
N VAL A 186 -14.41 18.84 -4.22
CA VAL A 186 -13.91 19.87 -5.16
C VAL A 186 -13.52 19.28 -6.53
N LEU A 187 -13.32 17.96 -6.61
CA LEU A 187 -13.10 17.29 -7.89
C LEU A 187 -14.43 17.27 -8.68
N PRO A 188 -14.41 17.30 -10.02
CA PRO A 188 -15.63 17.15 -10.81
C PRO A 188 -16.42 15.91 -10.36
N PRO A 189 -17.75 15.95 -10.40
CA PRO A 189 -18.58 14.79 -10.10
C PRO A 189 -18.11 13.59 -10.93
N GLY A 190 -17.73 12.51 -10.25
CA GLY A 190 -17.26 11.30 -10.92
C GLY A 190 -15.75 11.24 -11.20
N LEU A 191 -14.91 12.15 -10.70
CA LEU A 191 -13.45 11.95 -10.68
C LEU A 191 -12.99 11.61 -9.26
N THR A 192 -12.38 10.45 -9.09
CA THR A 192 -11.83 10.00 -7.80
C THR A 192 -10.31 9.97 -7.86
N LEU A 193 -9.65 10.61 -6.91
CA LEU A 193 -8.20 10.48 -6.74
C LEU A 193 -7.86 9.02 -6.39
N ASN A 194 -7.19 8.32 -7.31
CA ASN A 194 -6.73 6.96 -7.11
C ASN A 194 -5.42 6.96 -6.31
N TRP A 195 -4.33 7.47 -6.88
CA TRP A 195 -3.01 7.48 -6.25
C TRP A 195 -2.19 8.74 -6.55
N ILE A 196 -1.17 8.97 -5.72
CA ILE A 196 -0.14 10.00 -5.90
C ILE A 196 1.23 9.35 -5.69
N VAL A 197 2.13 9.49 -6.67
CA VAL A 197 3.48 8.90 -6.58
C VAL A 197 4.53 9.87 -7.14
N PRO A 198 5.81 9.77 -6.72
CA PRO A 198 6.90 10.42 -7.42
C PRO A 198 6.95 10.00 -8.89
N ALA A 199 7.08 10.96 -9.80
CA ALA A 199 7.25 10.63 -11.21
C ALA A 199 8.58 9.88 -11.44
N TRP A 200 8.56 8.82 -12.26
CA TRP A 200 9.70 7.92 -12.43
C TRP A 200 10.92 8.60 -13.06
N GLU A 201 10.74 9.27 -14.20
CA GLU A 201 11.83 9.84 -15.01
C GLU A 201 11.98 11.35 -14.89
N ARG A 202 10.96 12.04 -14.34
CA ARG A 202 10.89 13.50 -14.30
C ARG A 202 10.77 13.99 -12.85
N PRO A 203 11.19 15.23 -12.54
CA PRO A 203 10.82 15.88 -11.29
C PRO A 203 9.29 15.95 -11.13
N GLY A 204 8.84 16.01 -9.89
CA GLY A 204 7.43 16.19 -9.56
C GLY A 204 6.69 14.92 -9.13
N MET A 205 5.38 15.09 -8.94
CA MET A 205 4.41 14.10 -8.47
C MET A 205 3.41 13.79 -9.59
N LEU A 206 3.22 12.52 -9.89
CA LEU A 206 2.13 12.05 -10.74
C LEU A 206 0.90 11.78 -9.89
N LEU A 207 -0.21 12.35 -10.30
CA LEU A 207 -1.52 12.14 -9.70
C LEU A 207 -2.36 11.36 -10.69
N SER A 208 -3.00 10.30 -10.24
CA SER A 208 -3.98 9.56 -11.03
C SER A 208 -5.38 9.78 -10.50
N PHE A 209 -6.25 10.15 -11.41
CA PHE A 209 -7.68 10.19 -11.17
C PHE A 209 -8.37 9.14 -12.04
N GLU A 210 -9.39 8.52 -11.48
CA GLU A 210 -10.24 7.57 -12.18
C GLU A 210 -11.66 8.09 -12.27
N GLN A 211 -12.25 7.91 -13.44
CA GLN A 211 -13.69 8.06 -13.62
C GLN A 211 -14.37 6.70 -13.47
N PRO A 212 -15.30 6.51 -12.50
CA PRO A 212 -16.10 5.31 -12.43
C PRO A 212 -16.93 5.19 -13.71
N PRO A 213 -17.09 3.98 -14.26
CA PRO A 213 -17.46 3.83 -15.66
C PRO A 213 -18.95 4.10 -15.91
N ALA A 214 -19.25 4.52 -17.15
CA ALA A 214 -20.40 4.00 -17.87
C ALA A 214 -20.04 2.73 -18.68
N ASN A 215 -18.80 2.52 -19.16
CA ASN A 215 -18.33 1.25 -19.77
C ASN A 215 -16.79 1.03 -19.84
N VAL A 216 -15.93 2.04 -19.68
CA VAL A 216 -14.46 1.89 -19.58
C VAL A 216 -13.94 2.91 -18.56
N PRO A 217 -13.11 2.54 -17.57
CA PRO A 217 -12.50 3.51 -16.67
C PRO A 217 -11.56 4.41 -17.47
N VAL A 218 -11.82 5.72 -17.47
CA VAL A 218 -10.89 6.71 -18.01
C VAL A 218 -9.96 7.13 -16.88
N GLN A 219 -8.67 6.83 -17.05
CA GLN A 219 -7.63 7.30 -16.16
C GLN A 219 -7.10 8.64 -16.68
N GLN A 220 -7.11 9.66 -15.84
CA GLN A 220 -6.48 10.95 -16.10
C GLN A 220 -5.23 11.07 -15.22
N LEU A 221 -4.10 11.31 -15.85
CA LEU A 221 -2.82 11.54 -15.18
C LEU A 221 -2.49 13.03 -15.22
N LEU A 222 -1.96 13.56 -14.13
CA LEU A 222 -1.49 14.95 -14.02
C LEU A 222 -0.10 14.99 -13.39
N LEU A 223 0.78 15.88 -13.87
CA LEU A 223 2.12 16.07 -13.31
C LEU A 223 2.22 17.40 -12.57
N LEU A 224 2.37 17.35 -11.25
CA LEU A 224 2.54 18.52 -10.40
C LEU A 224 4.02 18.69 -9.99
N ASN A 225 4.48 19.93 -9.96
CA ASN A 225 5.85 20.30 -9.61
C ASN A 225 5.85 21.43 -8.59
N SER A 226 6.90 21.54 -7.79
CA SER A 226 7.14 22.66 -6.87
C SER A 226 8.63 22.95 -6.83
N SER A 227 8.99 24.21 -6.59
CA SER A 227 10.37 24.63 -6.32
C SER A 227 10.74 24.54 -4.84
N GLU A 228 9.78 24.27 -3.96
CA GLU A 228 10.03 24.23 -2.52
C GLU A 228 10.90 23.01 -2.16
N PRO A 229 11.97 23.20 -1.37
CA PRO A 229 12.86 22.10 -0.98
C PRO A 229 12.30 21.26 0.17
N ASP A 230 11.45 21.84 1.02
CA ASP A 230 10.80 21.10 2.10
C ASP A 230 9.60 20.29 1.56
N PRO A 231 9.50 18.98 1.86
CA PRO A 231 8.42 18.15 1.35
C PRO A 231 7.00 18.60 1.70
N ALA A 232 6.79 19.19 2.89
CA ALA A 232 5.47 19.65 3.32
C ALA A 232 5.10 20.97 2.64
N GLU A 233 6.06 21.90 2.51
CA GLU A 233 5.86 23.15 1.75
C GLU A 233 5.62 22.87 0.26
N ALA A 234 6.39 21.96 -0.34
CA ALA A 234 6.18 21.52 -1.72
C ALA A 234 4.79 20.92 -1.93
N ALA A 235 4.33 20.09 -1.00
CA ALA A 235 2.99 19.51 -1.07
C ALA A 235 1.89 20.58 -0.93
N ALA A 236 2.08 21.57 -0.05
CA ALA A 236 1.14 22.67 0.13
C ALA A 236 1.06 23.58 -1.11
N ASP A 237 2.20 23.92 -1.71
CA ASP A 237 2.29 24.67 -2.96
C ASP A 237 1.59 23.92 -4.11
N MET A 238 1.92 22.63 -4.31
CA MET A 238 1.27 21.79 -5.32
C MET A 238 -0.25 21.72 -5.11
N ALA A 239 -0.71 21.54 -3.87
CA ALA A 239 -2.14 21.51 -3.56
C ALA A 239 -2.82 22.87 -3.84
N ALA A 240 -2.19 23.99 -3.45
CA ALA A 240 -2.73 25.32 -3.69
C ALA A 240 -2.89 25.60 -5.19
N ARG A 241 -1.87 25.27 -5.99
CA ARG A 241 -1.91 25.38 -7.45
C ARG A 241 -2.95 24.47 -8.08
N PHE A 242 -3.07 23.24 -7.61
CA PHE A 242 -4.09 22.30 -8.08
C PHE A 242 -5.51 22.88 -7.89
N PHE A 243 -5.79 23.44 -6.71
CA PHE A 243 -7.10 24.02 -6.40
C PHE A 243 -7.34 25.41 -7.03
N SER A 244 -6.30 26.09 -7.52
CA SER A 244 -6.47 27.36 -8.23
C SER A 244 -6.86 27.20 -9.71
N VAL A 245 -6.77 25.97 -10.25
CA VAL A 245 -7.08 25.68 -11.65
C VAL A 245 -8.40 24.92 -11.74
N SER A 246 -9.29 25.38 -12.63
CA SER A 246 -10.54 24.67 -12.93
C SER A 246 -10.24 23.26 -13.45
N PRO A 247 -11.03 22.24 -13.08
CA PRO A 247 -10.80 20.89 -13.59
C PRO A 247 -10.78 20.76 -15.12
N GLU A 248 -11.51 21.61 -15.82
CA GLU A 248 -11.53 21.68 -17.30
C GLU A 248 -10.17 22.07 -17.90
N ASP A 249 -9.35 22.79 -17.13
CA ASP A 249 -8.03 23.29 -17.56
C ASP A 249 -6.87 22.43 -17.05
N TRP A 250 -7.11 21.41 -16.21
CA TRP A 250 -6.03 20.61 -15.60
C TRP A 250 -5.10 19.97 -16.61
N VAL A 251 -5.62 19.40 -17.70
CA VAL A 251 -4.79 18.79 -18.75
C VAL A 251 -3.90 19.85 -19.41
N ARG A 252 -4.41 21.07 -19.62
CA ARG A 252 -3.64 22.16 -20.21
C ARG A 252 -2.53 22.64 -19.27
N GLU A 253 -2.84 22.81 -17.98
CA GLU A 253 -1.90 23.41 -17.02
C GLU A 253 -0.89 22.43 -16.43
N PHE A 254 -1.31 21.18 -16.18
CA PHE A 254 -0.46 20.16 -15.54
C PHE A 254 0.02 19.09 -16.52
N GLY A 255 -0.59 18.99 -17.71
CA GLY A 255 -0.22 18.03 -18.75
C GLY A 255 -0.48 16.55 -18.39
N TYR A 256 -0.23 15.69 -19.38
CA TYR A 256 0.46 14.41 -19.26
C TYR A 256 0.96 13.96 -20.64
#